data_AF-A0A9D1NNP7-F1
#
_entry.id   AF-A0A9D1NNP7-F1
#
_cell.length_a   1.000
_cell.length_b   1.000
_cell.length_c   1.000
_cell.angle_alpha   90.00
_cell.angle_beta   90.00
_cell.angle_gamma   90.00
#
_symmetry.space_group_name_H-M   'P 1'
#
loop_
_entity.id
_entity.type
_entity.pdbx_description
1 polymer ?
#
loop_
_entity_poly.entity_id
_entity_poly.type
_entity_poly.pdbx_seq_one_letter_code
_entity_poly.pdbx_strand_id
1 'polypeptide(L)'
;MTANSVQTQPRLSGLLPVAILLALFLGVGIPLHGRVALPAIVPFLAALGVAFLQCRHRPFPERLNVVARAMGQTDVMVMCLVFLLAGAFAGAAEAAGCVTSTVNFGLSVLPAWATVAGLFVIASFASTAMGTSVGTITAIAPIAVGIAEATGMGAPLCLGAVVCGAMFGDNLSIISDTTIAATRTQGCDMRAKFRENLRLVLPAALLTVALFVAVAPGGGVPAGAHPFSVPLLLPYLAVLVTALCGMNVVLVLALGTLLSLGVGIGMGELPAAEAFRAVG
;
A
#
# COMPACT_ATOMS: atom_id res chain seq x y z
N MET A 1 -18.68 -38.34 2.61
CA MET A 1 -17.24 -38.44 2.94
C MET A 1 -16.94 -37.42 4.02
N THR A 2 -16.81 -37.88 5.26
CA THR A 2 -16.57 -37.06 6.45
C THR A 2 -15.15 -36.54 6.43
N ALA A 3 -14.96 -35.24 6.27
CA ALA A 3 -13.67 -34.60 6.47
C ALA A 3 -13.30 -34.76 7.96
N ASN A 4 -12.32 -35.61 8.25
CA ASN A 4 -11.65 -35.61 9.54
C ASN A 4 -10.97 -34.24 9.70
N SER A 5 -11.63 -33.32 10.39
CA SER A 5 -11.00 -32.08 10.86
C SER A 5 -9.98 -32.48 11.91
N VAL A 6 -8.71 -32.63 11.51
CA VAL A 6 -7.59 -32.72 12.45
C VAL A 6 -7.65 -31.45 13.29
N GLN A 7 -8.12 -31.55 14.53
CA GLN A 7 -8.03 -30.47 15.50
C GLN A 7 -6.55 -30.30 15.86
N THR A 8 -5.85 -29.47 15.08
CA THR A 8 -4.51 -29.00 15.46
C THR A 8 -4.66 -28.10 16.68
N GLN A 9 -4.26 -28.59 17.84
CA GLN A 9 -4.13 -27.74 19.03
C GLN A 9 -3.20 -26.57 18.69
N PRO A 10 -3.60 -25.32 18.97
CA PRO A 10 -2.73 -24.17 18.74
C PRO A 10 -1.50 -24.31 19.62
N ARG A 11 -0.32 -24.32 19.00
CA ARG A 11 0.98 -24.37 19.69
C ARG A 11 1.66 -23.03 19.55
N LEU A 12 2.12 -22.47 20.68
CA LEU A 12 2.87 -21.20 20.71
C LEU A 12 4.09 -21.24 19.78
N SER A 13 4.70 -22.42 19.61
CA SER A 13 5.79 -22.63 18.67
C SER A 13 5.45 -22.23 17.23
N GLY A 14 4.19 -22.32 16.80
CA GLY A 14 3.77 -21.91 15.45
C GLY A 14 3.98 -20.43 15.14
N LEU A 15 4.19 -19.59 16.16
CA LEU A 15 4.48 -18.16 16.01
C LEU A 15 5.99 -17.86 15.83
N LEU A 16 6.88 -18.86 15.99
CA LEU A 16 8.33 -18.66 15.86
C LEU A 16 8.77 -18.05 14.52
N PRO A 17 8.20 -18.43 13.35
CA PRO A 17 8.52 -17.80 12.08
C PRO A 17 8.27 -16.28 12.09
N VAL A 18 7.13 -15.87 12.65
CA VAL A 18 6.76 -14.45 12.77
C VAL A 18 7.68 -13.74 13.76
N ALA A 19 7.99 -14.38 14.89
CA ALA A 19 8.91 -13.82 15.88
C ALA A 19 10.32 -13.59 15.31
N ILE A 20 10.84 -14.52 14.52
CA ILE A 20 12.16 -14.40 13.90
C ILE A 20 12.16 -13.32 12.81
N LEU A 21 11.08 -13.24 12.02
CA LEU A 21 10.91 -12.15 11.06
C LEU A 21 10.98 -10.78 11.75
N LEU A 22 10.20 -10.59 12.83
CA LEU A 22 10.19 -9.34 13.59
C LEU A 22 11.53 -9.06 14.28
N ALA A 23 12.14 -10.08 14.87
CA ALA A 23 13.45 -9.95 15.52
C ALA A 23 14.54 -9.53 14.56
N LEU A 24 14.55 -10.03 13.32
CA LEU A 24 15.52 -9.63 12.30
C LEU A 24 15.24 -8.22 11.79
N PHE A 25 13.98 -7.88 11.48
CA PHE A 25 13.63 -6.53 11.03
C PHE A 25 13.95 -5.46 12.09
N LEU A 26 13.51 -5.67 13.33
CA LEU A 26 13.71 -4.72 14.43
C LEU A 26 15.14 -4.78 14.97
N GLY A 27 15.71 -5.97 15.11
CA GLY A 27 17.05 -6.18 15.67
C GLY A 27 18.17 -5.69 14.77
N VAL A 28 17.95 -5.61 13.45
CA VAL A 28 18.88 -4.94 12.53
C VAL A 28 18.52 -3.47 12.36
N GLY A 29 17.22 -3.16 12.20
CA GLY A 29 16.74 -1.81 11.90
C GLY A 29 16.98 -0.79 13.02
N ILE A 30 16.75 -1.16 14.28
CA ILE A 30 16.86 -0.24 15.43
C ILE A 30 18.32 0.12 15.73
N PRO A 31 19.26 -0.82 15.95
CA PRO A 31 20.63 -0.46 16.33
C PRO A 31 21.36 0.32 15.25
N LEU A 32 21.03 0.04 13.98
CA LEU A 32 21.66 0.70 12.83
C LEU A 32 20.93 1.97 12.41
N HIS A 33 19.88 2.40 13.13
CA HIS A 33 19.08 3.58 12.81
C HIS A 33 18.62 3.60 11.34
N GLY A 34 18.31 2.44 10.77
CA GLY A 34 17.93 2.31 9.35
C GLY A 34 19.04 2.62 8.33
N ARG A 35 20.30 2.82 8.75
CA ARG A 35 21.44 3.11 7.85
C ARG A 35 21.81 1.94 6.95
N VAL A 36 21.47 0.72 7.37
CA VAL A 36 21.61 -0.49 6.55
C VAL A 36 20.23 -0.98 6.20
N ALA A 37 19.90 -0.95 4.91
CA ALA A 37 18.69 -1.55 4.40
C ALA A 37 18.87 -3.08 4.40
N LEU A 38 18.30 -3.75 5.41
CA LEU A 38 18.22 -5.21 5.39
C LEU A 38 17.25 -5.61 4.26
N PRO A 39 17.70 -6.32 3.21
CA PRO A 39 16.80 -6.74 2.16
C PRO A 39 15.70 -7.62 2.76
N ALA A 40 14.44 -7.29 2.50
CA ALA A 40 13.29 -7.96 3.10
C ALA A 40 13.32 -9.48 2.90
N ILE A 41 13.90 -9.94 1.79
CA ILE A 41 14.08 -11.36 1.47
C ILE A 41 14.83 -12.13 2.57
N VAL A 42 15.76 -11.50 3.29
CA VAL A 42 16.57 -12.17 4.33
C VAL A 42 15.69 -12.58 5.53
N PRO A 43 14.95 -11.68 6.20
CA PRO A 43 13.97 -12.06 7.23
C PRO A 43 12.92 -13.05 6.75
N PHE A 44 12.40 -12.89 5.53
CA PHE A 44 11.38 -13.78 4.99
C PHE A 44 11.91 -15.21 4.77
N LEU A 45 13.11 -15.37 4.21
CA LEU A 45 13.74 -16.67 4.03
C LEU A 45 14.09 -17.32 5.37
N ALA A 46 14.55 -16.54 6.36
CA ALA A 46 14.80 -17.05 7.70
C ALA A 46 13.51 -17.58 8.37
N ALA A 47 12.43 -16.80 8.30
CA ALA A 47 11.12 -17.21 8.80
C ALA A 47 10.59 -18.47 8.09
N LEU A 48 10.72 -18.54 6.76
CA LEU A 48 10.34 -19.70 5.99
C LEU A 48 11.18 -20.94 6.37
N GLY A 49 12.48 -20.78 6.55
CA GLY A 49 13.39 -21.85 7.00
C GLY A 49 12.96 -22.40 8.36
N VAL A 50 12.62 -21.52 9.29
CA VAL A 50 12.09 -21.89 10.62
C VAL A 50 10.78 -22.66 10.49
N ALA A 51 9.84 -22.18 9.67
CA ALA A 51 8.58 -22.90 9.42
C ALA A 51 8.84 -24.30 8.83
N PHE A 52 9.82 -24.43 7.93
CA PHE A 52 10.25 -25.70 7.35
C PHE A 52 10.83 -26.67 8.39
N LEU A 53 11.60 -26.15 9.35
CA LEU A 53 12.19 -26.92 10.45
C LEU A 53 11.13 -27.39 11.47
N GLN A 54 10.09 -26.59 11.71
CA GLN A 54 8.97 -26.97 12.57
C GLN A 54 8.13 -28.10 11.98
N CYS A 55 8.07 -28.18 10.65
CA CYS A 55 7.39 -29.24 9.91
C CYS A 55 8.25 -30.50 9.69
N ARG A 56 9.41 -30.65 10.35
CA ARG A 56 10.39 -31.75 10.16
C ARG A 56 9.84 -33.18 10.24
N HIS A 57 8.66 -33.37 10.81
CA HIS A 57 7.99 -34.67 10.91
C HIS A 57 7.38 -35.14 9.58
N ARG A 58 7.31 -34.27 8.55
CA ARG A 58 6.85 -34.60 7.20
C ARG A 58 8.03 -34.73 6.22
N PRO A 59 7.96 -35.64 5.24
CA PRO A 59 8.97 -35.75 4.20
C PRO A 59 9.09 -34.43 3.40
N PHE A 60 10.27 -34.17 2.82
CA PHE A 60 10.56 -32.90 2.13
C PHE A 60 9.53 -32.52 1.05
N PRO A 61 9.10 -33.43 0.14
CA PRO A 61 8.11 -33.09 -0.88
C PRO A 61 6.77 -32.63 -0.30
N GLU A 62 6.33 -33.24 0.80
CA GLU A 62 5.09 -32.83 1.47
C GLU A 62 5.21 -31.44 2.10
N ARG A 63 6.35 -31.13 2.73
CA ARG A 63 6.62 -29.80 3.28
C ARG A 63 6.56 -28.73 2.20
N LEU A 64 7.20 -29.01 1.06
CA LEU A 64 7.19 -28.10 -0.09
C LEU A 64 5.77 -27.89 -0.63
N ASN A 65 4.97 -28.96 -0.75
CA ASN A 65 3.58 -28.87 -1.19
C ASN A 65 2.71 -28.05 -0.23
N VAL A 66 2.92 -28.17 1.09
CA VAL A 66 2.20 -27.35 2.07
C VAL A 66 2.53 -25.87 1.88
N VAL A 67 3.81 -25.53 1.71
CA VAL A 67 4.23 -24.14 1.46
C VAL A 67 3.70 -23.62 0.13
N ALA A 68 3.82 -24.38 -0.95
CA ALA A 68 3.31 -23.99 -2.26
C ALA A 68 1.79 -23.74 -2.25
N ARG A 69 1.03 -24.58 -1.53
CA ARG A 69 -0.42 -24.37 -1.36
C ARG A 69 -0.73 -23.12 -0.54
N ALA A 70 0.04 -22.83 0.50
CA ALA A 70 -0.12 -21.60 1.29
C ALA A 70 0.20 -20.35 0.46
N MET A 71 1.26 -20.40 -0.35
CA MET A 71 1.62 -19.30 -1.27
C MET A 71 0.59 -19.11 -2.40
N GLY A 72 -0.04 -20.21 -2.85
CA GLY A 72 -1.09 -20.18 -3.88
C GLY A 72 -2.48 -19.80 -3.38
N GLN A 73 -2.64 -19.36 -2.13
CA GLN A 73 -3.91 -18.85 -1.63
C GLN A 73 -4.35 -17.61 -2.42
N THR A 74 -5.66 -17.51 -2.67
CA THR A 74 -6.24 -16.46 -3.52
C THR A 74 -5.80 -15.06 -3.08
N ASP A 75 -5.85 -14.76 -1.79
CA ASP A 75 -5.52 -13.44 -1.26
C ASP A 75 -4.05 -13.08 -1.54
N VAL A 76 -3.14 -14.05 -1.37
CA VAL A 76 -1.71 -13.87 -1.67
C VAL A 76 -1.51 -13.64 -3.17
N MET A 77 -2.16 -14.44 -4.02
CA MET A 77 -2.05 -14.31 -5.47
C MET A 77 -2.63 -12.98 -5.99
N VAL A 78 -3.75 -12.52 -5.42
CA VAL A 78 -4.33 -11.21 -5.72
C VAL A 78 -3.37 -10.09 -5.30
N MET A 79 -2.73 -10.18 -4.13
CA MET A 79 -1.71 -9.21 -3.72
C MET A 79 -0.52 -9.16 -4.69
N CYS A 80 -0.05 -10.32 -5.18
CA CYS A 80 0.99 -10.35 -6.22
C CYS A 80 0.53 -9.64 -7.50
N LEU A 81 -0.70 -9.88 -7.95
CA LEU A 81 -1.26 -9.22 -9.13
C LEU A 81 -1.37 -7.69 -8.94
N VAL A 82 -1.79 -7.25 -7.75
CA VAL A 82 -1.87 -5.83 -7.40
C VAL A 82 -0.49 -5.17 -7.48
N PHE A 83 0.56 -5.81 -6.95
CA PHE A 83 1.92 -5.26 -7.05
C PHE A 83 2.43 -5.19 -8.50
N LEU A 84 2.14 -6.20 -9.32
CA LEU A 84 2.50 -6.19 -10.74
C LEU A 84 1.80 -5.05 -11.49
N LEU A 85 0.47 -4.94 -11.33
CA LEU A 85 -0.31 -3.88 -11.98
C LEU A 85 0.06 -2.48 -11.50
N ALA A 86 0.58 -2.36 -10.29
CA ALA A 86 1.04 -1.09 -9.79
C ALA A 86 2.41 -0.69 -10.28
N GLY A 87 3.34 -1.63 -10.44
CA GLY A 87 4.59 -1.36 -11.15
C GLY A 87 4.27 -0.88 -12.57
N ALA A 88 3.35 -1.57 -13.25
CA ALA A 88 2.82 -1.18 -14.55
C ALA A 88 2.22 0.23 -14.55
N PHE A 89 1.36 0.54 -13.58
CA PHE A 89 0.74 1.86 -13.46
C PHE A 89 1.76 2.96 -13.16
N ALA A 90 2.65 2.73 -12.20
CA ALA A 90 3.67 3.70 -11.80
C ALA A 90 4.61 4.02 -12.97
N GLY A 91 5.13 3.00 -13.66
CA GLY A 91 5.99 3.18 -14.82
C GLY A 91 5.27 3.86 -15.99
N ALA A 92 4.03 3.45 -16.31
CA ALA A 92 3.23 4.10 -17.34
C ALA A 92 2.91 5.58 -17.00
N ALA A 93 2.55 5.86 -15.76
CA ALA A 93 2.22 7.21 -15.28
C ALA A 93 3.45 8.13 -15.23
N GLU A 94 4.60 7.60 -14.84
CA GLU A 94 5.87 8.33 -14.84
C GLU A 94 6.29 8.65 -16.28
N ALA A 95 6.33 7.66 -17.16
CA ALA A 95 6.72 7.84 -18.56
C ALA A 95 5.76 8.76 -19.34
N ALA A 96 4.47 8.78 -18.98
CA ALA A 96 3.47 9.68 -19.55
C ALA A 96 3.48 11.09 -18.93
N GLY A 97 4.35 11.39 -17.96
CA GLY A 97 4.39 12.69 -17.25
C GLY A 97 3.21 12.93 -16.30
N CYS A 98 2.39 11.92 -16.03
CA CYS A 98 1.22 12.01 -15.15
C CYS A 98 1.61 12.26 -13.69
N VAL A 99 2.70 11.63 -13.22
CA VAL A 99 3.24 11.85 -11.86
C VAL A 99 3.60 13.33 -11.69
N THR A 100 4.45 13.86 -12.57
CA THR A 100 4.90 15.26 -12.52
C THR A 100 3.75 16.25 -12.57
N SER A 101 2.80 16.06 -13.50
CA SER A 101 1.62 16.93 -13.62
C SER A 101 0.77 16.90 -12.35
N THR A 102 0.55 15.72 -11.77
CA THR A 102 -0.27 15.54 -10.56
C THR A 102 0.40 16.15 -9.34
N VAL A 103 1.71 15.98 -9.19
CA VAL A 103 2.50 16.61 -8.13
C VAL A 103 2.43 18.13 -8.26
N ASN A 104 2.67 18.68 -9.45
CA ASN A 104 2.63 20.11 -9.71
C ASN A 104 1.25 20.72 -9.45
N PHE A 105 0.18 20.04 -9.87
CA PHE A 105 -1.18 20.44 -9.53
C PHE A 105 -1.39 20.45 -8.01
N GLY A 106 -0.98 19.39 -7.31
CA GLY A 106 -1.06 19.30 -5.86
C GLY A 106 -0.37 20.46 -5.17
N LEU A 107 0.86 20.80 -5.58
CA LEU A 107 1.63 21.91 -5.01
C LEU A 107 1.07 23.29 -5.38
N SER A 108 0.34 23.42 -6.48
CA SER A 108 -0.32 24.68 -6.87
C SER A 108 -1.56 25.01 -6.03
N VAL A 109 -2.21 23.99 -5.45
CA VAL A 109 -3.47 24.12 -4.71
C VAL A 109 -3.26 23.96 -3.20
N LEU A 110 -2.43 23.00 -2.79
CA LEU A 110 -2.17 22.69 -1.39
C LEU A 110 -0.93 23.45 -0.90
N PRO A 111 -1.03 24.10 0.27
CA PRO A 111 0.15 24.70 0.87
C PRO A 111 1.10 23.59 1.36
N ALA A 112 2.41 23.84 1.26
CA ALA A 112 3.48 22.87 1.57
C ALA A 112 3.30 22.17 2.93
N TRP A 113 2.90 22.93 3.95
CA TRP A 113 2.69 22.44 5.32
C TRP A 113 1.54 21.42 5.42
N ALA A 114 0.58 21.44 4.49
CA ALA A 114 -0.56 20.54 4.48
C ALA A 114 -0.34 19.30 3.60
N THR A 115 0.72 19.26 2.78
CA THR A 115 0.90 18.22 1.75
C THR A 115 1.01 16.82 2.35
N VAL A 116 1.82 16.64 3.39
CA VAL A 116 2.00 15.33 4.06
C VAL A 116 0.69 14.86 4.72
N ALA A 117 -0.01 15.79 5.38
CA ALA A 117 -1.31 15.49 5.99
C ALA A 117 -2.37 15.17 4.92
N GLY A 118 -2.35 15.85 3.78
CA GLY A 118 -3.20 15.57 2.63
C GLY A 118 -3.01 14.16 2.08
N LEU A 119 -1.76 13.70 1.96
CA LEU A 119 -1.45 12.32 1.56
C LEU A 119 -2.05 11.29 2.51
N PHE A 120 -1.93 11.52 3.82
CA PHE A 120 -2.58 10.67 4.83
C PHE A 120 -4.10 10.62 4.62
N VAL A 121 -4.76 11.77 4.50
CA VAL A 121 -6.22 11.86 4.35
C VAL A 121 -6.71 11.18 3.08
N ILE A 122 -6.05 11.44 1.94
CA ILE A 122 -6.40 10.82 0.66
C ILE A 122 -6.27 9.30 0.75
N ALA A 123 -5.15 8.80 1.31
CA ALA A 123 -4.94 7.37 1.50
C ALA A 123 -5.96 6.75 2.47
N SER A 124 -6.35 7.46 3.53
CA SER A 124 -7.40 7.03 4.45
C SER A 124 -8.74 6.83 3.76
N PHE A 125 -9.22 7.82 3.02
CA PHE A 125 -10.51 7.70 2.34
C PHE A 125 -10.47 6.64 1.23
N ALA A 126 -9.42 6.62 0.43
CA ALA A 126 -9.24 5.62 -0.62
C ALA A 126 -9.22 4.20 -0.06
N SER A 127 -8.51 3.97 1.06
CA SER A 127 -8.43 2.64 1.67
C SER A 127 -9.71 2.23 2.39
N THR A 128 -10.44 3.15 3.03
CA THR A 128 -11.77 2.85 3.57
C THR A 128 -12.73 2.42 2.47
N ALA A 129 -12.70 3.09 1.31
CA ALA A 129 -13.57 2.79 0.18
C ALA A 129 -13.21 1.48 -0.54
N MET A 130 -11.92 1.25 -0.84
CA MET A 130 -11.46 0.04 -1.52
C MET A 130 -11.38 -1.19 -0.61
N GLY A 131 -11.27 -1.00 0.71
CA GLY A 131 -11.13 -2.08 1.68
C GLY A 131 -9.82 -2.85 1.61
N THR A 132 -8.76 -2.21 1.10
CA THR A 132 -7.41 -2.79 1.03
C THR A 132 -6.35 -1.75 1.35
N SER A 133 -5.49 -2.06 2.32
CA SER A 133 -4.35 -1.22 2.67
C SER A 133 -3.23 -1.29 1.63
N VAL A 134 -2.79 -2.51 1.26
CA VAL A 134 -1.71 -2.71 0.29
C VAL A 134 -2.08 -2.09 -1.05
N GLY A 135 -3.29 -2.32 -1.55
CA GLY A 135 -3.75 -1.72 -2.79
C GLY A 135 -3.72 -0.19 -2.79
N THR A 136 -4.07 0.43 -1.66
CA THR A 136 -4.05 1.88 -1.50
C THR A 136 -2.64 2.44 -1.45
N ILE A 137 -1.76 1.82 -0.65
CA ILE A 137 -0.34 2.20 -0.57
C ILE A 137 0.25 2.19 -1.97
N THR A 138 0.01 1.11 -2.68
CA THR A 138 0.54 0.85 -4.00
C THR A 138 0.02 1.83 -5.06
N ALA A 139 -1.23 2.30 -4.98
CA ALA A 139 -1.78 3.30 -5.90
C ALA A 139 -1.28 4.73 -5.63
N ILE A 140 -1.05 5.09 -4.36
CA ILE A 140 -0.74 6.47 -3.94
C ILE A 140 0.76 6.70 -3.74
N ALA A 141 1.55 5.65 -3.47
CA ALA A 141 2.98 5.74 -3.23
C ALA A 141 3.75 6.49 -4.34
N PRO A 142 3.47 6.30 -5.64
CA PRO A 142 4.16 7.07 -6.69
C PRO A 142 3.95 8.58 -6.56
N ILE A 143 2.74 9.02 -6.17
CA ILE A 143 2.45 10.44 -5.93
C ILE A 143 3.24 10.94 -4.72
N ALA A 144 3.29 10.16 -3.64
CA ALA A 144 4.03 10.53 -2.44
C ALA A 144 5.54 10.61 -2.68
N VAL A 145 6.11 9.73 -3.50
CA VAL A 145 7.51 9.80 -3.94
C VAL A 145 7.74 11.06 -4.78
N GLY A 146 6.90 11.31 -5.78
CA GLY A 146 7.02 12.51 -6.62
C GLY A 146 6.90 13.81 -5.83
N ILE A 147 6.02 13.85 -4.83
CA ILE A 147 5.92 14.98 -3.89
C ILE A 147 7.21 15.14 -3.08
N ALA A 148 7.73 14.04 -2.51
CA ALA A 148 8.95 14.08 -1.71
C ALA A 148 10.14 14.65 -2.50
N GLU A 149 10.29 14.21 -3.76
CA GLU A 149 11.32 14.69 -4.68
C GLU A 149 11.12 16.15 -5.06
N ALA A 150 9.89 16.56 -5.40
CA ALA A 150 9.59 17.93 -5.83
C ALA A 150 9.72 18.98 -4.71
N THR A 151 9.45 18.61 -3.47
CA THR A 151 9.48 19.54 -2.32
C THR A 151 10.73 19.38 -1.46
N GLY A 152 11.60 18.41 -1.74
CA GLY A 152 12.72 18.03 -0.87
C GLY A 152 12.27 17.49 0.50
N MET A 153 11.01 17.07 0.64
CA MET A 153 10.54 16.41 1.86
C MET A 153 11.14 15.00 1.90
N GLY A 154 11.43 14.49 3.10
CA GLY A 154 11.95 13.13 3.23
C GLY A 154 10.96 12.11 2.66
N ALA A 155 11.37 11.29 1.69
CA ALA A 155 10.56 10.20 1.17
C ALA A 155 10.00 9.27 2.27
N PRO A 156 10.74 8.95 3.35
CA PRO A 156 10.19 8.18 4.48
C PRO A 156 8.99 8.86 5.16
N LEU A 157 8.96 10.19 5.22
CA LEU A 157 7.83 10.94 5.82
C LEU A 157 6.59 10.85 4.93
N CYS A 158 6.74 11.09 3.62
CA CYS A 158 5.62 11.05 2.67
C CYS A 158 5.05 9.63 2.51
N LEU A 159 5.93 8.64 2.36
CA LEU A 159 5.51 7.23 2.31
C LEU A 159 4.92 6.77 3.64
N GLY A 160 5.47 7.21 4.77
CA GLY A 160 4.92 6.96 6.10
C GLY A 160 3.48 7.48 6.22
N ALA A 161 3.20 8.69 5.73
CA ALA A 161 1.85 9.26 5.71
C ALA A 161 0.88 8.41 4.89
N VAL A 162 1.28 7.94 3.70
CA VAL A 162 0.47 7.05 2.87
C VAL A 162 0.20 5.71 3.57
N VAL A 163 1.22 5.10 4.17
CA VAL A 163 1.08 3.83 4.90
C VAL A 163 0.15 4.00 6.10
N CYS A 164 0.35 5.04 6.91
CA CYS A 164 -0.53 5.35 8.03
C CYS A 164 -1.97 5.58 7.58
N GLY A 165 -2.16 6.34 6.49
CA GLY A 165 -3.48 6.64 5.94
C GLY A 165 -4.18 5.38 5.45
N ALA A 166 -3.48 4.54 4.67
CA ALA A 166 -4.01 3.29 4.17
C ALA A 166 -4.35 2.30 5.30
N MET A 167 -3.49 2.15 6.31
CA MET A 167 -3.78 1.28 7.46
C MET A 167 -4.96 1.78 8.29
N PHE A 168 -5.07 3.10 8.47
CA PHE A 168 -6.24 3.71 9.09
C PHE A 168 -7.52 3.37 8.32
N GLY A 169 -7.49 3.54 6.99
CA GLY A 169 -8.67 3.37 6.17
C GLY A 169 -9.15 1.91 6.10
N ASP A 170 -8.23 0.97 5.90
CA ASP A 170 -8.50 -0.48 5.86
C ASP A 170 -9.13 -0.97 7.17
N ASN A 171 -8.64 -0.49 8.32
CA ASN A 171 -9.18 -0.83 9.64
C ASN A 171 -10.64 -0.35 9.86
N LEU A 172 -11.03 0.74 9.19
CA LEU A 172 -12.39 1.25 9.19
C LEU A 172 -13.27 0.67 8.08
N SER A 173 -12.68 0.02 7.07
CA SER A 173 -13.46 -0.51 5.95
C SER A 173 -14.34 -1.67 6.38
N ILE A 174 -15.62 -1.60 5.99
CA ILE A 174 -16.65 -2.60 6.26
C ILE A 174 -16.47 -3.84 5.35
N ILE A 175 -15.80 -3.67 4.21
CA ILE A 175 -15.59 -4.73 3.22
C ILE A 175 -14.21 -5.39 3.31
N SER A 176 -13.33 -4.95 4.22
CA SER A 176 -11.99 -5.53 4.40
C SER A 176 -12.03 -6.93 5.00
N ASP A 177 -11.17 -7.83 4.52
CA ASP A 177 -11.07 -9.22 5.00
C ASP A 177 -10.77 -9.29 6.50
N THR A 178 -9.92 -8.39 7.00
CA THR A 178 -9.60 -8.31 8.43
C THR A 178 -10.83 -7.92 9.26
N THR A 179 -11.66 -7.00 8.75
CA THR A 179 -12.93 -6.60 9.36
C THR A 179 -13.95 -7.73 9.35
N ILE A 180 -14.08 -8.43 8.22
CA ILE A 180 -15.01 -9.55 8.07
C ILE A 180 -14.58 -10.72 8.97
N ALA A 181 -13.30 -11.06 9.01
CA ALA A 181 -12.77 -12.10 9.87
C ALA A 181 -12.96 -11.78 11.36
N ALA A 182 -12.66 -10.54 11.78
CA ALA A 182 -12.86 -10.11 13.16
C ALA A 182 -14.33 -10.22 13.60
N THR A 183 -15.26 -9.70 12.80
CA THR A 183 -16.69 -9.73 13.13
C THR A 183 -17.25 -11.15 13.17
N ARG A 184 -16.88 -11.98 12.19
CA ARG A 184 -17.34 -13.39 12.13
C ARG A 184 -16.77 -14.24 13.26
N THR A 185 -15.48 -14.08 13.59
CA THR A 185 -14.84 -14.88 14.65
C THR A 185 -15.30 -14.46 16.05
N GLN A 186 -15.63 -13.18 16.25
CA GLN A 186 -16.12 -12.66 17.53
C GLN A 186 -17.65 -12.65 17.65
N GLY A 187 -18.38 -13.02 16.59
CA GLY A 187 -19.85 -13.05 16.58
C GLY A 187 -20.48 -11.67 16.78
N CYS A 188 -19.81 -10.59 16.36
CA CYS A 188 -20.29 -9.22 16.55
C CYS A 188 -20.72 -8.56 15.24
N ASP A 189 -21.65 -7.60 15.34
CA ASP A 189 -22.15 -6.88 14.17
C ASP A 189 -21.08 -5.96 13.56
N MET A 190 -21.04 -5.94 12.23
CA MET A 190 -20.10 -5.12 11.47
C MET A 190 -20.27 -3.62 11.73
N ARG A 191 -21.51 -3.16 11.91
CA ARG A 191 -21.80 -1.77 12.30
C ARG A 191 -21.34 -1.45 13.72
N ALA A 192 -21.41 -2.42 14.64
CA ALA A 192 -20.93 -2.25 16.00
C ALA A 192 -19.40 -2.12 16.02
N LYS A 193 -18.68 -3.02 15.31
CA LYS A 193 -17.23 -2.91 15.12
C LYS A 193 -16.85 -1.54 14.56
N PHE A 194 -17.48 -1.11 13.47
CA PHE A 194 -17.15 0.16 12.81
C PHE A 194 -17.23 1.34 13.79
N ARG A 195 -18.33 1.41 14.57
CA ARG A 195 -18.56 2.46 15.54
C ARG A 195 -17.48 2.50 16.63
N GLU A 196 -17.14 1.34 17.21
CA GLU A 196 -16.12 1.28 18.26
C GLU A 196 -14.71 1.57 17.72
N ASN A 197 -14.37 1.02 16.54
CA ASN A 197 -13.10 1.33 15.90
C ASN A 197 -12.97 2.82 15.61
N LEU A 198 -14.02 3.46 15.10
CA LEU A 198 -13.98 4.89 14.79
C LEU A 198 -13.71 5.73 16.05
N ARG A 199 -14.32 5.39 17.19
CA ARG A 199 -14.09 6.09 18.46
C ARG A 199 -12.64 6.00 18.94
N LEU A 200 -12.00 4.85 18.73
CA LEU A 200 -10.62 4.62 19.16
C LEU A 200 -9.61 5.26 18.20
N VAL A 201 -9.85 5.12 16.90
CA VAL A 201 -8.86 5.47 15.88
C VAL A 201 -8.98 6.94 15.44
N LEU A 202 -10.18 7.56 15.51
CA LEU A 202 -10.36 8.97 15.14
C LEU A 202 -9.48 9.94 15.96
N PRO A 203 -9.40 9.85 17.30
CA PRO A 203 -8.50 10.71 18.08
C PRO A 203 -7.03 10.53 17.68
N ALA A 204 -6.61 9.29 17.45
CA ALA A 204 -5.25 9.00 17.00
C ALA A 204 -4.98 9.59 15.61
N ALA A 205 -5.93 9.50 14.68
CA ALA A 205 -5.81 10.10 13.35
C ALA A 205 -5.73 11.62 13.39
N LEU A 206 -6.53 12.29 14.23
CA LEU A 206 -6.45 13.74 14.41
C LEU A 206 -5.08 14.16 14.96
N LEU A 207 -4.54 13.40 15.92
CA LEU A 207 -3.19 13.62 16.43
C LEU A 207 -2.13 13.41 15.34
N THR A 208 -2.25 12.35 14.55
CA THR A 208 -1.35 12.07 13.41
C THR A 208 -1.38 13.18 12.38
N VAL A 209 -2.57 13.71 12.03
CA VAL A 209 -2.70 14.86 11.13
C VAL A 209 -2.00 16.09 11.71
N ALA A 210 -2.22 16.39 12.99
CA ALA A 210 -1.55 17.51 13.65
C ALA A 210 -0.02 17.35 13.65
N LEU A 211 0.47 16.13 13.89
CA LEU A 211 1.91 15.82 13.82
C LEU A 211 2.45 15.98 12.40
N PHE A 212 1.76 15.51 11.37
CA PHE A 212 2.19 15.70 9.98
C PHE A 212 2.22 17.17 9.59
N VAL A 213 1.24 17.96 10.03
CA VAL A 213 1.26 19.43 9.82
C VAL A 213 2.43 20.09 10.55
N ALA A 214 2.74 19.66 11.79
CA ALA A 214 3.81 20.24 12.59
C ALA A 214 5.22 19.85 12.10
N VAL A 215 5.37 18.63 11.59
CA VAL A 215 6.65 18.06 11.13
C VAL A 215 6.91 18.31 9.66
N ALA A 216 5.86 18.51 8.84
CA ALA A 216 6.00 18.91 7.44
C ALA A 216 6.94 20.12 7.42
N PRO A 217 8.16 19.97 6.89
CA PRO A 217 9.08 21.08 6.85
C PRO A 217 8.35 22.22 6.14
N GLY A 218 8.49 23.45 6.62
CA GLY A 218 8.18 24.64 5.81
C GLY A 218 9.09 24.76 4.58
N GLY A 219 9.67 23.64 4.12
CA GLY A 219 10.60 23.50 3.03
C GLY A 219 9.98 24.12 1.80
N GLY A 220 10.66 25.16 1.32
CA GLY A 220 10.18 26.01 0.25
C GLY A 220 9.81 25.17 -0.94
N VAL A 221 8.50 25.06 -1.18
CA VAL A 221 8.00 24.96 -2.54
C VAL A 221 8.66 26.14 -3.28
N PRO A 222 9.57 25.88 -4.24
CA PRO A 222 10.27 26.96 -4.92
C PRO A 222 9.21 27.93 -5.44
N ALA A 223 9.29 29.21 -5.06
CA ALA A 223 8.37 30.21 -5.57
C ALA A 223 8.51 30.23 -7.10
N GLY A 224 7.54 29.64 -7.80
CA GLY A 224 7.61 29.37 -9.22
C GLY A 224 6.28 28.83 -9.74
N ALA A 225 6.08 28.93 -11.06
CA ALA A 225 4.95 28.27 -11.69
C ALA A 225 5.16 26.75 -11.57
N HIS A 226 4.14 26.03 -11.10
CA HIS A 226 4.05 24.58 -11.17
C HIS A 226 3.22 24.24 -12.41
N PRO A 227 3.82 24.20 -13.62
CA PRO A 227 3.06 23.89 -14.82
C PRO A 227 2.52 22.47 -14.70
N PHE A 228 1.20 22.35 -14.88
CA PHE A 228 0.52 21.07 -14.95
C PHE A 228 -0.39 21.08 -16.18
N SER A 229 -0.62 19.91 -16.72
CA SER A 229 -1.54 19.68 -17.83
C SER A 229 -2.71 18.84 -17.35
N VAL A 230 -3.92 19.38 -17.51
CA VAL A 230 -5.17 18.76 -17.04
C VAL A 230 -5.36 17.33 -17.60
N PRO A 231 -5.09 17.04 -18.88
CA PRO A 231 -5.21 15.68 -19.40
C PRO A 231 -4.35 14.67 -18.63
N LEU A 232 -3.11 15.03 -18.28
CA LEU A 232 -2.19 14.17 -17.54
C LEU A 232 -2.61 13.94 -16.07
N LEU A 233 -3.58 14.71 -15.55
CA LEU A 233 -4.16 14.47 -14.21
C LEU A 233 -5.21 13.34 -14.24
N LEU A 234 -5.84 13.10 -15.39
CA LEU A 234 -6.99 12.21 -15.51
C LEU A 234 -6.70 10.78 -15.03
N PRO A 235 -5.54 10.15 -15.30
CA PRO A 235 -5.27 8.80 -14.82
C PRO A 235 -5.30 8.69 -13.29
N TYR A 236 -4.67 9.61 -12.57
CA TYR A 236 -4.69 9.62 -11.10
C TYR A 236 -6.04 10.00 -10.52
N LEU A 237 -6.75 10.96 -11.14
CA LEU A 237 -8.10 11.31 -10.73
C LEU A 237 -9.07 10.14 -10.93
N ALA A 238 -8.95 9.43 -12.06
CA ALA A 238 -9.76 8.23 -12.33
C ALA A 238 -9.46 7.14 -11.30
N VAL A 239 -8.19 6.87 -11.00
CA VAL A 239 -7.79 5.93 -9.94
C VAL A 239 -8.39 6.32 -8.60
N LEU A 240 -8.27 7.59 -8.21
CA LEU A 240 -8.80 8.06 -6.92
C LEU A 240 -10.33 7.99 -6.87
N VAL A 241 -11.03 8.45 -7.91
CA VAL A 241 -12.50 8.42 -7.95
C VAL A 241 -13.02 6.99 -7.95
N THR A 242 -12.45 6.12 -8.78
CA THR A 242 -12.87 4.71 -8.85
C THR A 242 -12.56 3.95 -7.56
N ALA A 243 -11.43 4.24 -6.92
CA ALA A 243 -11.12 3.77 -5.57
C ALA A 243 -12.16 4.22 -4.55
N LEU A 244 -12.53 5.51 -4.55
CA LEU A 244 -13.54 6.07 -3.66
C LEU A 244 -14.95 5.53 -3.92
N CYS A 245 -15.24 5.13 -5.16
CA CYS A 245 -16.46 4.40 -5.52
C CYS A 245 -16.44 2.92 -5.10
N GLY A 246 -15.35 2.45 -4.47
CA GLY A 246 -15.21 1.07 -3.98
C GLY A 246 -14.93 0.05 -5.07
N MET A 247 -14.37 0.46 -6.22
CA MET A 247 -13.95 -0.49 -7.25
C MET A 247 -12.79 -1.36 -6.76
N ASN A 248 -12.75 -2.60 -7.24
CA ASN A 248 -11.66 -3.53 -6.91
C ASN A 248 -10.32 -2.97 -7.37
N VAL A 249 -9.30 -3.03 -6.50
CA VAL A 249 -7.98 -2.43 -6.78
C VAL A 249 -7.31 -2.96 -8.05
N VAL A 250 -7.50 -4.22 -8.42
CA VAL A 250 -6.98 -4.78 -9.67
C VAL A 250 -7.53 -4.01 -10.87
N LEU A 251 -8.83 -3.72 -10.85
CA LEU A 251 -9.49 -2.94 -11.90
C LEU A 251 -9.09 -1.47 -11.86
N VAL A 252 -8.97 -0.89 -10.66
CA VAL A 252 -8.52 0.49 -10.47
C VAL A 252 -7.13 0.69 -11.07
N LEU A 253 -6.18 -0.18 -10.75
CA LEU A 253 -4.81 -0.09 -11.26
C LEU A 253 -4.74 -0.39 -12.76
N ALA A 254 -5.45 -1.41 -13.25
CA ALA A 254 -5.49 -1.72 -14.67
C ALA A 254 -6.06 -0.55 -15.50
N LEU A 255 -7.16 0.06 -15.03
CA LEU A 255 -7.73 1.25 -15.64
C LEU A 255 -6.74 2.43 -15.60
N GLY A 256 -6.10 2.66 -14.46
CA GLY A 256 -5.07 3.67 -14.29
C GLY A 256 -3.94 3.52 -15.32
N THR A 257 -3.40 2.30 -15.46
CA THR A 257 -2.35 1.99 -16.44
C THR A 257 -2.78 2.28 -17.86
N LEU A 258 -3.96 1.80 -18.26
CA LEU A 258 -4.47 2.02 -19.62
C LEU A 258 -4.72 3.50 -19.91
N LEU A 259 -5.26 4.24 -18.93
CA LEU A 259 -5.46 5.69 -19.05
C LEU A 259 -4.13 6.44 -19.13
N SER A 260 -3.14 6.10 -18.32
CA SER A 260 -1.80 6.72 -18.36
C SER A 260 -1.14 6.52 -19.73
N LEU A 261 -1.18 5.31 -20.27
CA LEU A 261 -0.65 5.05 -21.61
C LEU A 261 -1.42 5.81 -22.69
N GLY A 262 -2.75 5.74 -22.67
CA GLY A 262 -3.60 6.39 -23.68
C GLY A 262 -3.45 7.91 -23.70
N VAL A 263 -3.43 8.52 -22.52
CA VAL A 263 -3.23 9.96 -22.36
C VAL A 263 -1.80 10.37 -22.73
N GLY A 264 -0.78 9.62 -22.28
CA GLY A 264 0.62 9.91 -22.60
C GLY A 264 0.90 9.87 -24.11
N ILE A 265 0.36 8.86 -24.81
CA ILE A 265 0.45 8.75 -26.27
C ILE A 265 -0.34 9.87 -26.94
N GLY A 266 -1.58 10.13 -26.49
CA GLY A 266 -2.43 11.17 -27.06
C GLY A 266 -1.87 12.58 -26.90
N MET A 267 -1.11 12.83 -25.83
CA MET A 267 -0.44 14.10 -25.58
C MET A 267 0.93 14.22 -26.25
N GLY A 268 1.47 13.12 -26.81
CA GLY A 268 2.81 13.10 -27.40
C GLY A 268 3.96 13.03 -26.39
N GLU A 269 3.65 12.80 -25.11
CA GLU A 269 4.65 12.65 -24.02
C GLU A 269 5.29 11.25 -24.04
N LEU A 270 4.55 10.24 -24.51
CA LEU A 270 5.00 8.85 -24.58
C LEU A 270 4.88 8.31 -26.01
N PRO A 271 5.99 7.94 -26.67
CA PRO A 271 5.93 7.22 -27.94
C PRO A 271 5.21 5.88 -27.79
N ALA A 272 4.28 5.56 -28.68
CA ALA A 272 3.53 4.30 -28.62
C ALA A 272 4.42 3.05 -28.65
N ALA A 273 5.57 3.13 -29.33
CA ALA A 273 6.56 2.05 -29.37
C ALA A 273 7.23 1.79 -28.00
N GLU A 274 7.25 2.78 -27.11
CA GLU A 274 7.86 2.69 -25.78
C GLU A 274 6.83 2.33 -24.70
N ALA A 275 5.54 2.27 -25.04
CA ALA A 275 4.46 2.00 -24.10
C ALA A 275 4.64 0.70 -23.29
N PHE A 276 5.08 -0.39 -23.95
CA PHE A 276 5.37 -1.65 -23.25
C PHE A 276 6.58 -1.54 -22.32
N ARG A 277 7.61 -0.79 -22.75
CA ARG A 277 8.80 -0.57 -21.93
C ARG A 277 8.50 0.28 -20.70
N ALA A 278 7.56 1.22 -20.81
CA ALA A 278 7.10 2.03 -19.69
C ALA A 278 6.37 1.20 -18.63
N VAL A 279 5.69 0.12 -19.04
CA VAL A 279 4.96 -0.78 -18.14
C VAL A 279 5.88 -1.77 -17.41
N GLY A 280 7.02 -2.13 -18.01
CA GLY A 280 7.99 -3.09 -17.48
C GLY A 280 8.23 -4.26 -18.41
#